data_AF-A0A6B3G3Z0-F1
#
_entry.id   AF-A0A6B3G3Z0-F1
#
_cell.length_a   1.000
_cell.length_b   1.000
_cell.length_c   1.000
_cell.angle_alpha   90.00
_cell.angle_beta   90.00
_cell.angle_gamma   90.00
#
_symmetry.space_group_name_H-M   'P 1'
#
loop_
_entity.id
_entity.type
_entity.pdbx_description
1 polymer ?
#
loop_
_entity_poly.entity_id
_entity_poly.type
_entity_poly.pdbx_seq_one_letter_code
_entity_poly.pdbx_strand_id
1 'polypeptide(L)' 'LADLPLDEHVTVVAQVADARILMFNNGRGKRLEVTLTDGSGRLQLVFFGHGVHKPHKELLPGRQAMFAGKVSVFN' A
#
# COMPACT_ATOMS: atom_id res chain seq x y z
N LEU A 1 0.99 6.33 12.23
CA LEU A 1 1.73 5.33 11.45
C LEU A 1 3.16 5.13 11.94
N ALA A 2 3.74 6.05 12.72
CA ALA A 2 5.14 6.00 13.13
C ALA A 2 5.54 4.81 14.03
N ASP A 3 4.62 4.29 14.86
CA ASP A 3 4.90 3.21 15.82
C ASP A 3 4.01 1.98 15.62
N LEU A 4 3.92 1.48 14.38
CA LEU A 4 3.19 0.23 14.15
C LEU A 4 4.06 -0.97 14.57
N PRO A 5 3.58 -1.81 15.52
CA PRO A 5 4.32 -2.98 15.97
C PRO A 5 4.50 -3.98 14.81
N LEU A 6 5.75 -4.42 14.63
CA LEU A 6 6.08 -5.46 13.67
C LEU A 6 5.39 -6.77 14.04
N ASP A 7 4.99 -7.53 13.02
CA ASP A 7 4.32 -8.81 13.14
C ASP A 7 2.91 -8.81 13.77
N GLU A 8 2.34 -7.63 14.05
CA GLU A 8 0.98 -7.50 14.57
C GLU A 8 -0.05 -7.22 13.46
N HIS A 9 -1.29 -7.64 13.68
CA HIS A 9 -2.44 -7.23 12.87
C HIS A 9 -2.96 -5.89 13.37
N VAL A 10 -2.81 -4.86 12.55
CA VAL A 10 -3.24 -3.51 12.89
C VAL A 10 -4.32 -3.06 11.92
N THR A 11 -5.21 -2.19 12.41
CA THR A 11 -6.14 -1.44 11.56
C THR A 11 -5.82 0.04 11.70
N VAL A 12 -5.62 0.73 10.58
CA VAL A 12 -5.26 2.15 10.54
C VAL A 12 -6.22 2.92 9.65
N VAL A 13 -6.53 4.16 10.03
CA VAL A 13 -7.14 5.14 9.15
C VAL A 13 -6.01 5.93 8.50
N ALA A 14 -5.98 5.98 7.17
CA ALA A 14 -4.94 6.69 6.44
C ALA A 14 -5.46 7.24 5.11
N GLN A 15 -4.73 8.20 4.56
CA GLN A 15 -4.92 8.73 3.22
C GLN A 15 -3.91 8.11 2.24
N VAL A 16 -4.35 7.84 1.02
CA VAL A 16 -3.45 7.48 -0.09
C VAL A 16 -2.69 8.74 -0.52
N ALA A 17 -1.37 8.73 -0.33
CA ALA A 17 -0.49 9.79 -0.79
C ALA A 17 -0.09 9.60 -2.26
N ASP A 18 0.16 8.36 -2.68
CA ASP A 18 0.61 8.00 -4.02
C ASP A 18 0.18 6.57 -4.37
N ALA A 19 -0.06 6.30 -5.65
CA ALA A 19 -0.37 4.97 -6.17
C ALA A 19 0.19 4.80 -7.57
N ARG A 20 1.06 3.81 -7.77
CA ARG A 20 1.76 3.59 -9.04
C ARG A 20 1.86 2.12 -9.43
N ILE A 21 1.67 1.83 -10.71
CA ILE A 21 1.93 0.49 -11.25
C ILE A 21 3.37 0.44 -11.76
N LEU A 22 4.16 -0.49 -11.23
CA LEU A 22 5.50 -0.78 -11.71
C LEU A 22 5.56 -2.16 -12.36
N MET A 23 6.40 -2.27 -13.38
CA MET A 23 6.73 -3.54 -14.02
C MET A 23 7.99 -4.12 -13.40
N PHE A 24 8.04 -5.44 -13.23
CA PHE A 24 9.20 -6.17 -12.71
C PHE A 24 9.42 -7.47 -13.48
N ASN A 25 10.50 -8.21 -13.18
CA ASN A 25 10.85 -9.47 -13.87
C ASN A 25 10.90 -9.31 -15.40
N ASN A 26 11.65 -8.31 -15.87
CA ASN A 26 11.77 -7.92 -17.29
C ASN A 26 10.42 -7.65 -17.97
N GLY A 27 9.48 -7.00 -17.26
CA GLY A 27 8.17 -6.62 -17.80
C GLY A 27 7.11 -7.71 -17.71
N ARG A 28 7.46 -8.93 -17.28
CA ARG A 28 6.50 -10.05 -17.15
C ARG A 28 5.62 -9.92 -15.91
N GLY A 29 6.07 -9.21 -14.89
CA GLY A 29 5.32 -8.95 -13.66
C GLY A 29 4.83 -7.52 -13.56
N LYS A 30 3.67 -7.33 -12.91
CA LYS A 30 3.16 -6.01 -12.50
C LYS A 30 2.91 -6.01 -11.00
N ARG A 31 3.31 -4.92 -10.34
CA ARG A 31 2.94 -4.64 -8.96
C ARG A 31 2.37 -3.23 -8.85
N LEU A 32 1.39 -3.06 -7.98
CA LEU A 32 0.89 -1.74 -7.57
C LEU A 32 1.54 -1.42 -6.24
N GLU A 33 2.23 -0.29 -6.17
CA GLU A 33 2.73 0.29 -4.93
C GLU A 33 1.83 1.45 -4.53
N VAL A 34 1.29 1.40 -3.31
CA VAL A 34 0.46 2.45 -2.73
C VAL A 34 1.15 2.98 -1.48
N THR A 35 1.38 4.28 -1.42
CA THR A 35 1.89 4.94 -0.22
C THR A 35 0.72 5.51 0.57
N LEU A 36 0.58 5.08 1.81
CA LEU A 36 -0.36 5.62 2.78
C LEU A 36 0.32 6.64 3.68
N THR A 37 -0.43 7.63 4.16
CA THR A 37 0.00 8.62 5.14
C THR A 37 -1.13 9.00 6.08
N ASP A 38 -0.81 9.30 7.33
CA ASP A 38 -1.73 9.94 8.29
C ASP A 38 -1.29 11.37 8.65
N GLY A 39 -0.29 11.91 7.94
CA GLY A 39 0.33 13.20 8.22
C GLY A 39 1.57 13.12 9.12
N SER A 40 1.74 12.04 9.89
CA SER A 40 2.89 11.84 10.79
C SER A 40 3.90 10.82 10.28
N GLY A 41 3.45 9.83 9.50
CA GLY A 41 4.30 8.77 8.96
C GLY A 41 3.74 8.20 7.66
N ARG A 42 4.49 7.30 7.05
CA ARG A 42 4.12 6.65 5.78
C ARG A 42 4.20 5.13 5.90
N LEU A 43 3.32 4.44 5.18
CA LEU A 43 3.33 2.98 5.06
C LEU A 43 3.11 2.58 3.60
N GLN A 44 3.81 1.55 3.14
CA GLN A 44 3.71 1.07 1.76
C GLN A 44 2.90 -0.22 1.68
N LEU A 45 1.89 -0.22 0.81
CA LEU A 45 1.16 -1.42 0.42
C LEU A 45 1.64 -1.86 -0.97
N VAL A 46 1.84 -3.15 -1.15
CA VAL A 46 2.25 -3.72 -2.44
C VAL A 46 1.27 -4.83 -2.84
N PHE A 47 0.64 -4.67 -4.00
CA PHE A 47 -0.20 -5.69 -4.62
C PHE A 47 0.53 -6.30 -5.80
N PHE A 48 0.52 -7.63 -5.94
CA PHE A 48 1.24 -8.34 -6.99
C PHE A 48 0.29 -9.00 -8.00
N GLY A 49 0.78 -9.16 -9.23
CA GLY A 49 0.14 -9.99 -10.26
C GLY A 49 -1.04 -9.31 -10.96
N HIS A 50 -1.92 -10.11 -11.56
CA HIS A 50 -3.05 -9.61 -12.37
C HIS A 50 -4.11 -8.86 -11.55
N GLY A 51 -4.12 -9.04 -10.22
CA GLY A 51 -5.08 -8.43 -9.31
C GLY A 51 -4.89 -6.93 -9.06
N VAL A 52 -3.80 -6.31 -9.55
CA VAL A 52 -3.49 -4.89 -9.30
C VAL A 52 -4.54 -3.91 -9.82
N HIS A 53 -5.36 -4.32 -10.79
CA HIS A 53 -6.26 -3.43 -11.51
C HIS A 53 -7.40 -2.89 -10.65
N LYS A 54 -7.98 -3.71 -9.77
CA LYS A 54 -9.08 -3.31 -8.90
C LYS A 54 -8.59 -2.36 -7.77
N PRO A 55 -7.55 -2.71 -7.00
CA PRO A 55 -6.98 -1.79 -6.01
C PRO A 55 -6.50 -0.48 -6.62
N HIS A 56 -5.94 -0.49 -7.84
CA HIS A 56 -5.50 0.74 -8.50
C HIS A 56 -6.65 1.72 -8.78
N LYS A 57 -7.86 1.23 -9.07
CA LYS A 57 -9.05 2.07 -9.27
C LYS A 57 -9.64 2.62 -7.96
N GLU A 58 -9.45 1.88 -6.87
CA GLU A 58 -10.03 2.20 -5.55
C GLU A 58 -9.10 3.07 -4.70
N LEU A 59 -7.79 2.85 -4.81
CA LEU A 59 -6.73 3.48 -4.02
C LEU A 59 -6.08 4.63 -4.79
N LEU A 60 -6.90 5.62 -5.16
CA LEU A 60 -6.43 6.83 -5.83
C LEU A 60 -5.85 7.84 -4.82
N PRO A 61 -4.82 8.64 -5.19
CA PRO A 61 -4.31 9.70 -4.35
C PRO A 61 -5.41 10.61 -3.80
N GLY A 62 -5.28 10.97 -2.52
CA GLY A 62 -6.27 11.76 -1.79
C GLY A 62 -7.36 10.92 -1.12
N ARG A 63 -7.57 9.66 -1.51
CA ARG A 63 -8.57 8.78 -0.90
C ARG A 63 -8.22 8.48 0.55
N GLN A 64 -9.16 8.68 1.47
CA GLN A 64 -9.05 8.23 2.86
C GLN A 64 -9.86 6.95 3.07
N ALA A 65 -9.27 5.97 3.78
CA ALA A 65 -9.90 4.68 4.05
C ALA A 65 -9.32 4.03 5.32
N MET A 66 -9.98 2.98 5.80
CA MET A 66 -9.42 2.06 6.79
C MET A 66 -8.68 0.93 6.10
N PHE A 67 -7.50 0.62 6.60
CA PHE A 67 -6.64 -0.46 6.12
C PHE A 67 -6.35 -1.41 7.28
N ALA A 68 -6.56 -2.70 7.10
CA ALA A 68 -6.26 -3.73 8.08
C ALA A 68 -5.29 -4.75 7.50
N GLY A 69 -4.27 -5.12 8.26
CA GLY A 69 -3.29 -6.11 7.82
C GLY A 69 -2.14 -6.32 8.79
N LYS A 70 -1.30 -7.31 8.49
CA LYS A 70 -0.08 -7.59 9.25
C LYS A 70 1.04 -6.65 8.80
N VAL A 71 1.72 -6.03 9.76
CA VAL A 71 2.89 -5.19 9.49
C VAL A 71 4.12 -6.07 9.26
N SER A 72 4.83 -5.85 8.17
CA SER A 72 6.07 -6.56 7.83
C SER A 72 7.05 -5.62 7.14
N VAL A 73 8.34 -5.98 7.18
CA VAL A 73 9.38 -5.26 6.44
C VAL A 73 9.57 -5.93 5.08
N PHE A 74 9.56 -5.13 4.01
CA PHE A 74 9.87 -5.57 2.66
C PHE A 74 11.06 -4.75 2.16
N ASN A 75 12.17 -5.42 1.82
CA ASN A 75 13.37 -4.83 1.22
C ASN A 75 13.39 -5.04 -0.30
#